data_AF-A0A0F9JTK9-F1
#
_entry.id   AF-A0A0F9JTK9-F1
#
_cell.length_a   1.000
_cell.length_b   1.000
_cell.length_c   1.000
_cell.angle_alpha   90.00
_cell.angle_beta   90.00
_cell.angle_gamma   90.00
#
_symmetry.space_group_name_H-M   'P 1'
#
loop_
_entity.id
_entity.type
_entity.pdbx_description
1 polymer ?
#
loop_
_entity_poly.entity_id
_entity_poly.type
_entity_poly.pdbx_seq_one_letter_code
_entity_poly.pdbx_strand_id
1 'polypeptide(L)'
;MRKLVEDVPNEGLDSLLGERITFYCMNYFYTGKLVGVNDTYVKLTDVSVVFETGKFDDPEWEDAQKLPNDWYVQTSAIESFGILK
;
A
#
# COMPACT_ATOMS: atom_id res chain seq x y z
N MET A 1 26.92 3.58 -8.76
CA MET A 1 26.45 3.76 -10.16
C MET A 1 25.02 4.27 -10.11
N ARG A 2 24.64 5.22 -10.97
CA ARG A 2 23.24 5.61 -11.14
C ARG A 2 22.62 4.66 -12.18
N LYS A 3 21.41 4.17 -11.93
CA LYS A 3 20.61 3.39 -12.89
C LYS A 3 19.49 4.30 -13.38
N LEU A 4 19.22 4.31 -14.69
CA LEU A 4 17.99 4.91 -15.22
C LEU A 4 16.81 4.04 -14.77
N VAL A 5 15.82 4.65 -14.13
CA VAL A 5 14.49 4.04 -14.00
C VAL A 5 13.79 4.36 -15.31
N GLU A 6 13.81 3.40 -16.22
CA GLU A 6 13.00 3.45 -17.43
C GLU A 6 11.54 3.11 -17.06
N ASP A 7 10.58 3.40 -17.94
CA ASP A 7 9.20 2.96 -17.74
C ASP A 7 9.15 1.44 -17.99
N VAL A 8 9.54 0.67 -16.97
CA VAL A 8 9.70 -0.79 -17.07
C VAL A 8 8.32 -1.42 -16.89
N PRO A 9 7.85 -2.23 -17.85
CA PRO A 9 6.62 -2.99 -17.68
C PRO A 9 6.69 -3.84 -16.41
N ASN A 10 5.62 -3.82 -15.61
CA ASN A 10 5.51 -4.60 -14.38
C ASN A 10 6.49 -4.16 -13.27
N GLU A 11 6.62 -2.84 -13.05
CA GLU A 11 7.27 -2.22 -11.89
C GLU A 11 6.24 -1.39 -11.09
N GLY A 12 6.56 -1.03 -9.84
CA GLY A 12 5.70 -0.18 -9.01
C GLY A 12 4.43 -0.87 -8.53
N LEU A 13 3.27 -0.21 -8.66
CA LEU A 13 1.99 -0.75 -8.17
C LEU A 13 1.54 -1.98 -8.96
N ASP A 14 1.79 -2.00 -10.28
CA ASP A 14 1.42 -3.12 -11.14
C ASP A 14 2.15 -4.39 -10.74
N SER A 15 3.43 -4.29 -10.36
CA SER A 15 4.23 -5.43 -9.90
C SER A 15 3.80 -5.98 -8.54
N LEU A 16 2.97 -5.23 -7.80
CA LEU A 16 2.50 -5.56 -6.46
C LEU A 16 1.04 -6.04 -6.46
N LEU A 17 0.40 -6.19 -7.63
CA LEU A 17 -0.94 -6.76 -7.73
C LEU A 17 -0.97 -8.18 -7.14
N GLY A 18 -1.89 -8.40 -6.21
CA GLY A 18 -2.06 -9.65 -5.48
C GLY A 18 -1.32 -9.71 -4.14
N GLU A 19 -0.41 -8.77 -3.86
CA GLU A 19 0.36 -8.74 -2.62
C GLU A 19 -0.33 -7.95 -1.52
N ARG A 20 0.03 -8.24 -0.26
CA ARG A 20 -0.30 -7.36 0.87
C ARG A 20 0.66 -6.19 0.85
N ILE A 21 0.13 -5.01 0.56
CA ILE A 21 0.89 -3.76 0.45
C ILE A 21 0.56 -2.85 1.62
N THR A 22 1.51 -1.98 1.97
CA THR A 22 1.31 -0.84 2.86
C THR A 22 1.44 0.45 2.06
N PHE A 23 0.46 1.33 2.22
CA PHE A 23 0.45 2.69 1.71
C PHE A 23 0.66 3.66 2.85
N TYR A 24 1.70 4.48 2.75
CA TYR A 24 1.83 5.70 3.53
C TYR A 24 1.08 6.80 2.76
N CYS A 25 -0.03 7.28 3.33
CA CYS A 25 -0.81 8.40 2.79
C CYS A 25 -0.76 9.61 3.74
N MET A 26 -1.10 10.79 3.22
CA MET A 26 -0.94 12.09 3.92
C MET A 26 -1.57 12.14 5.31
N ASN A 27 -2.68 11.44 5.50
CA ASN A 27 -3.45 11.46 6.75
C ASN A 27 -3.48 10.11 7.47
N TYR A 28 -3.46 9.00 6.73
CA TYR A 28 -3.68 7.66 7.26
C TYR A 28 -2.85 6.65 6.50
N PHE A 29 -2.40 5.60 7.18
CA PHE A 29 -1.74 4.49 6.51
C PHE A 29 -2.75 3.38 6.26
N TYR A 30 -2.63 2.72 5.12
CA TYR A 30 -3.50 1.61 4.76
C TYR A 30 -2.65 0.38 4.49
N THR A 31 -3.05 -0.76 5.04
CA THR A 31 -2.47 -2.06 4.70
C THR A 31 -3.56 -3.00 4.23
N GLY A 32 -3.33 -3.72 3.14
CA GLY A 32 -4.35 -4.57 2.52
C GLY A 32 -3.82 -5.30 1.31
N LYS A 33 -4.60 -6.24 0.77
CA LYS A 33 -4.25 -6.91 -0.49
C LYS A 33 -4.60 -6.01 -1.67
N LEU A 34 -3.61 -5.65 -2.48
CA LEU A 34 -3.79 -4.85 -3.70
C LEU A 34 -4.44 -5.71 -4.79
N VAL A 35 -5.65 -5.34 -5.22
CA VAL A 35 -6.41 -6.13 -6.21
C VAL A 35 -6.78 -5.34 -7.47
N GLY A 36 -6.46 -4.06 -7.51
CA GLY A 36 -6.68 -3.23 -8.69
C GLY A 36 -5.90 -1.94 -8.62
N VAL A 37 -5.42 -1.49 -9.78
CA VAL A 37 -4.69 -0.24 -9.98
C VAL A 37 -5.30 0.43 -11.21
N ASN A 38 -5.50 1.74 -11.15
CA ASN A 38 -5.74 2.56 -12.33
C ASN A 38 -5.06 3.93 -12.15
N ASP A 39 -5.30 4.83 -13.10
CA ASP A 39 -4.66 6.15 -13.14
C ASP A 39 -4.93 7.04 -11.92
N THR A 40 -6.02 6.80 -11.18
CA THR A 40 -6.49 7.70 -10.12
C THR A 40 -6.58 7.06 -8.73
N TYR A 41 -6.72 5.74 -8.66
CA TYR A 41 -6.87 5.03 -7.40
C TYR A 41 -6.35 3.60 -7.46
N VAL A 42 -6.13 3.04 -6.27
CA VAL A 42 -5.93 1.61 -6.05
C VAL A 42 -7.11 1.01 -5.30
N LYS A 43 -7.37 -0.27 -5.52
CA LYS A 43 -8.38 -1.06 -4.79
C LYS A 43 -7.69 -2.04 -3.85
N LEU A 44 -8.05 -1.98 -2.58
CA LEU A 44 -7.61 -2.89 -1.53
C LEU A 44 -8.76 -3.80 -1.07
N THR A 45 -8.40 -5.04 -0.75
CA THR A 45 -9.26 -6.01 -0.03
C THR A 45 -8.58 -6.37 1.29
N ASP A 46 -9.36 -6.83 2.28
CA ASP A 46 -8.84 -7.18 3.61
C ASP A 46 -7.95 -6.09 4.22
N VAL A 47 -8.50 -4.87 4.18
CA VAL A 47 -7.79 -3.63 4.44
C VAL A 47 -8.00 -3.15 5.86
N SER A 48 -6.92 -2.63 6.45
CA SER A 48 -6.92 -1.95 7.73
C SER A 48 -6.34 -0.55 7.59
N VAL A 49 -6.86 0.38 8.39
CA VAL A 49 -6.18 1.65 8.70
C VAL A 49 -5.16 1.37 9.79
N VAL A 50 -3.90 1.73 9.57
CA VAL A 50 -2.83 1.59 10.56
C VAL A 50 -2.63 2.94 11.25
N PHE A 51 -2.85 2.97 12.56
CA PHE A 51 -2.64 4.15 13.40
C PHE A 51 -1.24 4.17 14.01
N GLU A 52 -0.68 2.99 14.31
CA GLU A 52 0.67 2.84 14.84
C GLU A 52 1.38 1.65 14.21
N THR A 53 2.56 1.89 13.64
CA THR A 53 3.28 0.86 12.87
C THR A 53 3.94 -0.18 13.76
N GLY A 54 4.25 0.17 15.01
CA GLY A 54 5.23 -0.53 15.82
C GLY A 54 6.61 -0.57 15.15
N LYS A 55 7.43 -1.53 15.56
CA LYS A 55 8.73 -1.78 14.93
C LYS A 55 8.54 -2.35 13.52
N PHE A 56 9.42 -1.98 12.59
CA PHE A 56 9.32 -2.43 11.20
C PHE A 56 9.74 -3.89 10.99
N ASP A 57 10.50 -4.48 11.91
CA ASP A 57 10.88 -5.90 11.89
C ASP A 57 9.90 -6.80 12.66
N ASP A 58 8.84 -6.22 13.25
CA ASP A 58 7.73 -6.97 13.82
C ASP A 58 6.76 -7.39 12.70
N PRO A 59 6.31 -8.65 12.62
CA PRO A 59 5.29 -9.06 11.65
C PRO A 59 3.92 -8.42 11.90
N GLU A 60 3.63 -7.97 13.13
CA GLU A 60 2.32 -7.42 13.49
C GLU A 60 2.31 -5.89 13.54
N TRP A 61 1.15 -5.30 13.34
CA TRP A 61 0.92 -3.86 13.56
C TRP A 61 0.64 -3.60 15.03
N GLU A 62 1.15 -2.49 15.56
CA GLU A 62 0.87 -2.10 16.95
C GLU A 62 -0.58 -1.64 17.13
N ASP A 63 -1.09 -0.82 16.20
CA ASP A 63 -2.51 -0.47 16.11
C ASP A 63 -2.96 -0.42 14.65
N ALA A 64 -3.82 -1.37 14.28
CA ALA A 64 -4.49 -1.40 12.99
C ALA A 64 -5.95 -1.81 13.14
N GLN A 65 -6.85 -1.07 12.49
CA GLN A 65 -8.28 -1.32 12.51
C GLN A 65 -8.80 -1.72 11.15
N LYS A 66 -9.43 -2.89 11.09
CA LYS A 66 -10.00 -3.45 9.87
C LYS A 66 -11.19 -2.64 9.40
N LEU A 67 -11.19 -2.27 8.12
CA LEU A 67 -12.34 -1.67 7.47
C LEU A 67 -13.37 -2.76 7.10
N PRO A 68 -14.67 -2.45 7.15
CA PRO A 68 -15.72 -3.45 6.95
C PRO A 68 -15.85 -3.95 5.50
N ASN A 69 -15.26 -3.24 4.53
CA ASN A 69 -15.40 -3.51 3.11
C ASN A 69 -14.08 -3.28 2.38
N ASP A 70 -14.06 -3.63 1.09
CA ASP A 70 -13.04 -3.18 0.14
C ASP A 70 -12.89 -1.66 0.20
N TRP A 71 -11.67 -1.17 -0.03
CA TRP A 71 -11.35 0.23 0.10
C TRP A 71 -10.60 0.76 -1.12
N TYR A 72 -10.86 2.02 -1.44
CA TYR A 72 -10.21 2.72 -2.55
C TYR A 72 -9.34 3.83 -1.99
N VAL A 73 -8.08 3.87 -2.43
CA VAL A 73 -7.12 4.91 -2.01
C VAL A 73 -6.74 5.71 -3.25
N GLN A 74 -6.92 7.03 -3.20
CA GLN A 74 -6.55 7.92 -4.30
C GLN A 74 -5.03 7.97 -4.43
N THR A 75 -4.50 7.77 -5.64
CA THR A 75 -3.05 7.74 -5.89
C THR A 75 -2.39 9.08 -5.57
N SER A 76 -3.11 10.18 -5.75
CA SER A 76 -2.65 11.54 -5.41
C SER A 76 -2.38 11.76 -3.92
N ALA A 77 -2.87 10.88 -3.05
CA ALA A 77 -2.68 10.98 -1.61
C ALA A 77 -1.61 10.00 -1.08
N ILE A 78 -0.96 9.20 -1.94
CA ILE A 78 0.06 8.22 -1.55
C ILE A 78 1.44 8.88 -1.62
N GLU A 79 2.11 9.05 -0.49
CA GLU A 79 3.50 9.50 -0.43
C GLU A 79 4.47 8.38 -0.76
N SER A 80 4.22 7.16 -0.28
CA SER A 80 5.05 5.99 -0.55
C SER A 80 4.30 4.67 -0.32
N PHE A 81 4.83 3.59 -0.90
CA PHE A 81 4.20 2.27 -0.83
C PHE A 81 5.22 1.14 -0.92
N GLY A 82 4.83 -0.03 -0.42
CA GLY A 82 5.63 -1.25 -0.54
C GLY A 82 5.12 -2.39 0.36
N ILE A 83 5.79 -3.54 0.28
CA ILE A 83 5.58 -4.64 1.22
C ILE A 83 6.42 -4.32 2.46
N LEU A 84 5.77 -4.11 3.60
CA LEU A 84 6.44 -3.76 4.85
C LEU A 84 6.44 -4.92 5.86
N LYS A 85 5.33 -5.66 5.93
CA LYS A 85 5.09 -6.79 6.83
C LYS A 85 4.40 -7.91 6.06
#